data_AF-A0A1I6DTL3-F1
#
_entry.id   AF-A0A1I6DTL3-F1
#
_cell.length_a   1.000
_cell.length_b   1.000
_cell.length_c   1.000
_cell.angle_alpha   90.00
_cell.angle_beta   90.00
_cell.angle_gamma   90.00
#
_symmetry.space_group_name_H-M   'P 1'
#
loop_
_entity.id
_entity.type
_entity.pdbx_description
1 polymer ?
#
loop_
_entity_poly.entity_id
_entity_poly.type
_entity_poly.pdbx_seq_one_letter_code
_entity_poly.pdbx_strand_id
1 'polypeptide(L)'
;MPWTCRLVELKELEKHGIKPNPGDMWFAPWINGHSELSPEYKQKFKGKRPPICVQLPNGHIWCVDTKFAGQEHGWTVFGTPPWITVYPSVSIPGPNGYHGWLVNGVLTDDLEGRTYL
;
A
#
# COMPACT_ATOMS: atom_id res chain seq x y z
N MET A 1 5.26 3.77 -16.25
CA MET A 1 4.99 2.36 -16.55
C MET A 1 4.33 1.74 -15.34
N PRO A 2 3.41 0.77 -15.49
CA PRO A 2 2.82 0.07 -14.35
C PRO A 2 3.87 -0.73 -13.57
N TRP A 3 3.68 -0.85 -12.25
CA TRP A 3 4.58 -1.56 -11.35
C TRP A 3 3.91 -2.83 -10.82
N THR A 4 4.46 -3.99 -11.19
CA THR A 4 3.97 -5.27 -10.67
C THR A 4 4.41 -5.44 -9.23
N CYS A 5 3.45 -5.71 -8.37
CA CYS A 5 3.69 -5.89 -6.97
C CYS A 5 4.26 -7.27 -6.67
N ARG A 6 5.12 -7.32 -5.66
CA ARG A 6 5.66 -8.57 -5.12
C ARG A 6 5.74 -8.48 -3.61
N LEU A 7 5.53 -9.61 -2.95
CA LEU A 7 5.70 -9.68 -1.51
C LEU A 7 7.20 -9.83 -1.20
N VAL A 8 7.71 -8.99 -0.31
CA VAL A 8 9.11 -9.00 0.13
C VAL A 8 9.20 -9.09 1.65
N GLU A 9 10.31 -9.61 2.14
CA GLU A 9 10.67 -9.57 3.56
C GLU A 9 11.45 -8.28 3.85
N LEU A 10 10.77 -7.24 4.35
CA LEU A 10 11.37 -5.91 4.54
C LEU A 10 12.67 -5.96 5.36
N LYS A 11 12.70 -6.76 6.44
CA LYS A 11 13.86 -6.87 7.32
C LYS A 11 15.10 -7.42 6.61
N GLU A 12 14.92 -8.31 5.63
CA GLU A 12 16.04 -8.81 4.83
C GLU A 12 16.56 -7.73 3.88
N LEU A 13 15.67 -6.95 3.25
CA LEU A 13 16.10 -5.80 2.45
C LEU A 13 16.91 -4.80 3.29
N GLU A 14 16.40 -4.43 4.47
CA GLU A 14 17.06 -3.49 5.38
C GLU A 14 18.43 -3.99 5.86
N LYS A 15 18.52 -5.28 6.23
CA LYS A 15 19.79 -5.92 6.62
C LYS A 15 20.86 -5.83 5.54
N HIS A 16 20.47 -5.85 4.28
CA HIS A 16 21.36 -5.72 3.13
C HIS A 16 21.52 -4.27 2.64
N GLY A 17 20.93 -3.28 3.31
CA GLY A 17 20.96 -1.88 2.90
C GLY A 17 20.19 -1.60 1.60
N ILE A 18 19.29 -2.50 1.21
CA ILE A 18 18.48 -2.40 0.00
C ILE A 18 17.20 -1.63 0.32
N LYS A 19 16.89 -0.60 -0.47
CA LYS A 19 15.61 0.10 -0.36
C LYS A 19 14.51 -0.67 -1.11
N PRO A 20 13.27 -0.67 -0.61
CA PRO A 20 12.13 -1.18 -1.36
C PRO A 20 11.97 -0.46 -2.70
N ASN A 21 11.63 -1.21 -3.74
CA ASN A 21 11.30 -0.68 -5.07
C ASN A 21 9.79 -0.47 -5.19
N PRO A 22 9.31 0.43 -6.07
CA PRO A 22 7.89 0.53 -6.38
C PRO A 22 7.22 -0.81 -6.65
N GLY A 23 6.11 -1.07 -5.98
CA GLY A 23 5.39 -2.35 -6.01
C GLY A 23 5.82 -3.36 -4.95
N ASP A 24 6.95 -3.18 -4.28
CA ASP A 24 7.32 -4.02 -3.14
C ASP A 24 6.25 -3.88 -2.04
N MET A 25 5.68 -5.01 -1.64
CA MET A 25 4.70 -5.13 -0.57
C MET A 25 5.29 -5.89 0.60
N TRP A 26 4.92 -5.54 1.83
CA TRP A 26 5.30 -6.30 3.01
C TRP A 26 4.22 -6.24 4.08
N PHE A 27 4.21 -7.25 4.94
CA PHE A 27 3.43 -7.22 6.17
C PHE A 27 4.13 -6.35 7.21
N ALA A 28 3.37 -5.44 7.84
CA ALA A 28 3.85 -4.47 8.82
C ALA A 28 3.24 -4.74 10.20
N PRO A 29 3.63 -5.83 10.89
CA PRO A 29 3.04 -6.21 12.18
C PRO A 29 3.23 -5.17 13.30
N TRP A 30 4.22 -4.29 13.17
CA TRP A 30 4.41 -3.17 14.11
C TRP A 30 3.29 -2.11 14.03
N ILE A 31 2.48 -2.10 12.97
CA ILE A 31 1.32 -1.20 12.83
C ILE A 31 0.08 -1.79 13.54
N ASN A 32 0.14 -3.04 14.02
CA ASN A 32 -0.98 -3.63 14.74
C ASN A 32 -1.38 -2.77 15.94
N GLY A 33 -2.65 -2.36 15.98
CA GLY A 33 -3.20 -1.55 17.05
C GLY A 33 -3.09 -0.03 16.85
N HIS A 34 -2.46 0.44 15.78
CA HIS A 34 -2.47 1.87 15.44
C HIS A 34 -3.92 2.40 15.27
N SER A 35 -4.17 3.62 15.75
CA SER A 35 -5.47 4.31 15.66
C SER A 35 -5.94 4.50 14.21
N GLU A 36 -4.97 4.64 13.31
CA GLU A 36 -5.16 4.89 11.88
C GLU A 36 -5.62 3.66 11.11
N LEU A 37 -5.57 2.46 11.69
CA LEU A 37 -6.14 1.27 11.05
C LEU A 37 -7.64 1.44 10.83
N SER A 38 -8.08 1.15 9.60
CA SER A 38 -9.45 1.40 9.19
C SER A 38 -10.44 0.43 9.85
N PRO A 39 -11.72 0.82 9.98
CA PRO A 39 -12.78 -0.11 10.38
C PRO A 39 -12.86 -1.35 9.47
N GLU A 40 -12.63 -1.19 8.17
CA GLU A 40 -12.68 -2.27 7.17
C GLU A 40 -11.60 -3.33 7.45
N TYR A 41 -10.37 -2.89 7.75
CA TYR A 41 -9.31 -3.79 8.18
C TYR A 41 -9.67 -4.48 9.50
N LYS A 42 -10.15 -3.71 10.48
CA LYS A 42 -10.49 -4.22 11.81
C LYS A 42 -11.57 -5.30 11.75
N GLN A 43 -12.56 -5.14 10.88
CA GLN A 43 -13.64 -6.09 10.73
C GLN A 43 -13.21 -7.36 9.97
N LYS A 44 -12.45 -7.19 8.88
CA LYS A 44 -12.19 -8.30 7.94
C LYS A 44 -10.89 -9.06 8.23
N PHE A 45 -9.85 -8.37 8.67
CA PHE A 45 -8.47 -8.86 8.67
C PHE A 45 -7.77 -8.84 10.03
N LYS A 46 -8.24 -8.06 11.02
CA LYS A 46 -7.66 -8.06 12.37
C LYS A 46 -7.63 -9.48 12.96
N GLY A 47 -6.44 -9.89 13.41
CA GLY A 47 -6.20 -11.24 13.94
C GLY A 47 -6.01 -12.32 12.86
N LYS A 48 -6.22 -12.02 11.57
CA LYS A 48 -5.99 -12.95 10.45
C LYS A 48 -4.68 -12.69 9.71
N ARG A 49 -4.30 -11.42 9.56
CA ARG A 49 -3.01 -11.01 9.00
C ARG A 49 -2.57 -9.65 9.56
N PRO A 50 -1.27 -9.31 9.53
CA PRO A 50 -0.82 -7.95 9.75
C PRO A 50 -1.32 -6.96 8.67
N PRO A 51 -1.25 -5.65 8.94
CA PRO A 51 -1.42 -4.61 7.93
C PRO A 51 -0.40 -4.76 6.80
N ILE A 52 -0.77 -4.33 5.59
CA ILE A 52 0.09 -4.38 4.40
C ILE A 52 0.56 -2.97 4.07
N CYS A 53 1.86 -2.83 3.85
CA CYS A 53 2.45 -1.64 3.25
C CYS A 53 2.91 -1.94 1.83
N VAL A 54 2.87 -0.92 0.98
CA VAL A 54 3.37 -0.97 -0.40
C VAL A 54 4.25 0.25 -0.65
N GLN A 55 5.38 0.03 -1.29
CA GLN A 55 6.22 1.10 -1.83
C GLN A 55 5.56 1.65 -3.10
N LEU A 56 5.18 2.92 -3.08
CA LEU A 56 4.57 3.61 -4.22
C LEU A 56 5.63 4.14 -5.20
N PRO A 57 5.23 4.43 -6.45
CA PRO A 57 6.13 4.94 -7.49
C PRO A 57 6.80 6.26 -7.14
N ASN A 58 6.10 7.12 -6.40
CA ASN A 58 6.63 8.41 -5.96
C ASN A 58 7.63 8.31 -4.79
N GLY A 59 7.97 7.09 -4.35
CA GLY A 59 8.87 6.87 -3.21
C GLY A 59 8.17 6.85 -1.85
N HIS A 60 6.86 7.12 -1.77
CA HIS A 60 6.13 7.03 -0.50
C HIS A 60 5.78 5.59 -0.14
N ILE A 61 5.71 5.31 1.16
CA ILE A 61 5.16 4.07 1.69
C ILE A 61 3.69 4.30 1.99
N TRP A 62 2.83 3.48 1.42
CA TRP A 62 1.40 3.51 1.68
C TRP A 62 0.98 2.27 2.45
N CYS A 63 0.34 2.47 3.60
CA CYS A 63 -0.32 1.39 4.34
C CYS A 63 -1.74 1.20 3.78
N VAL A 64 -1.99 0.07 3.14
CA VAL A 64 -3.26 -0.23 2.45
C VAL A 64 -4.43 -0.30 3.43
N ASP A 65 -4.14 -0.69 4.67
CA ASP A 65 -5.14 -0.99 5.70
C ASP A 65 -5.44 0.19 6.64
N THR A 66 -4.87 1.37 6.37
CA THR A 66 -5.21 2.60 7.12
C THR A 66 -6.40 3.32 6.51
N LYS A 67 -7.00 4.23 7.30
CA LYS A 67 -8.05 5.14 6.82
C LYS A 67 -7.53 6.06 5.71
N PHE A 68 -8.42 6.63 4.91
CA PHE A 68 -8.06 7.78 4.09
C PHE A 68 -7.68 8.95 4.97
N ALA A 69 -6.76 9.79 4.51
CA ALA A 69 -6.38 11.00 5.23
C ALA A 69 -7.63 11.85 5.52
N GLY A 70 -7.91 12.09 6.81
CA GLY A 70 -9.05 12.90 7.25
C GLY A 70 -10.42 12.23 7.14
N GLN A 71 -10.51 10.92 6.91
CA GLN A 71 -11.79 10.19 6.86
C GLN A 71 -11.84 9.05 7.87
N GLU A 72 -13.05 8.57 8.18
CA GLU A 72 -13.25 7.45 9.10
C GLU A 72 -13.07 6.07 8.44
N HIS A 73 -13.23 6.02 7.11
CA HIS A 73 -13.16 4.81 6.30
C HIS A 73 -11.79 4.64 5.64
N GLY A 74 -11.43 3.40 5.34
CA GLY A 74 -10.27 3.05 4.52
C GLY A 74 -10.65 2.34 3.23
N TRP A 75 -9.66 1.72 2.63
CA TRP A 75 -9.83 1.00 1.38
C TRP A 75 -10.53 -0.34 1.57
N THR A 76 -11.37 -0.70 0.60
CA THR A 76 -11.86 -2.06 0.42
C THR A 76 -10.79 -2.89 -0.30
N VAL A 77 -10.37 -4.00 0.33
CA VAL A 77 -9.30 -4.87 -0.17
C VAL A 77 -9.85 -6.26 -0.52
N PHE A 78 -9.53 -6.71 -1.73
CA PHE A 78 -9.83 -8.05 -2.26
C PHE A 78 -8.55 -8.81 -2.60
N GLY A 79 -8.65 -10.14 -2.64
CA GLY A 79 -7.53 -11.02 -2.98
C GLY A 79 -6.55 -11.22 -1.81
N THR A 80 -5.37 -11.72 -2.16
CA THR A 80 -4.27 -12.02 -1.22
C THR A 80 -2.97 -11.45 -1.77
N PRO A 81 -2.10 -10.85 -0.93
CA PRO A 81 -0.83 -10.31 -1.40
C PRO A 81 0.02 -11.36 -2.14
N PRO A 82 0.74 -10.98 -3.20
CA PRO A 82 0.79 -9.62 -3.78
C PRO A 82 -0.38 -9.28 -4.72
N TRP A 83 -1.25 -10.24 -5.07
CA TRP A 83 -2.36 -10.07 -6.01
C TRP A 83 -3.62 -9.50 -5.36
N ILE A 84 -3.48 -8.33 -4.72
CA ILE A 84 -4.64 -7.61 -4.16
C ILE A 84 -5.21 -6.60 -5.15
N THR A 85 -6.51 -6.37 -5.02
CA THR A 85 -7.20 -5.25 -5.66
C THR A 85 -7.77 -4.34 -4.58
N VAL A 86 -7.61 -3.03 -4.78
CA VAL A 86 -7.97 -2.00 -3.80
C VAL A 86 -8.95 -0.99 -4.41
N TYR A 87 -10.01 -0.68 -3.67
CA TYR A 87 -11.01 0.35 -4.02
C TYR A 87 -11.31 1.29 -2.85
N PRO A 88 -11.51 2.60 -3.08
CA PRO A 88 -11.32 3.32 -4.36
C PRO A 88 -9.84 3.42 -4.75
N SER A 89 -9.51 4.18 -5.79
CA SER A 89 -8.13 4.45 -6.19
C SER A 89 -7.29 4.98 -5.02
N VAL A 90 -5.99 4.74 -5.05
CA VAL A 90 -5.02 5.30 -4.10
C VAL A 90 -4.85 6.77 -4.43
N SER A 91 -4.97 7.66 -3.43
CA SER A 91 -4.71 9.08 -3.60
C SER A 91 -3.85 9.56 -2.44
N ILE A 92 -2.60 9.89 -2.75
CA ILE A 92 -1.61 10.46 -1.84
C ILE A 92 -1.39 11.91 -2.28
N PRO A 93 -1.99 12.89 -1.58
CA PRO A 93 -1.90 14.28 -1.98
C PRO A 93 -0.52 14.88 -1.67
N GLY A 94 -0.22 16.01 -2.31
CA GLY A 94 0.95 16.85 -2.01
C GLY A 94 1.95 16.94 -3.16
N PRO A 95 3.03 17.73 -2.99
CA PRO A 95 4.14 17.79 -3.93
C PRO A 95 4.74 16.39 -4.10
N ASN A 96 4.90 15.94 -5.35
CA ASN A 96 5.29 14.55 -5.65
C ASN A 96 4.30 13.50 -5.09
N GLY A 97 3.00 13.84 -5.01
CA GLY A 97 1.92 12.91 -4.68
C GLY A 97 1.78 11.79 -5.71
N TYR A 98 0.89 10.84 -5.45
CA TYR A 98 0.56 9.73 -6.34
C TYR A 98 -0.95 9.47 -6.29
N HIS A 99 -1.59 9.40 -7.45
CA HIS A 99 -2.99 9.04 -7.62
C HIS A 99 -3.08 7.95 -8.67
N GLY A 100 -3.37 6.72 -8.25
CA GLY A 100 -3.39 5.57 -9.16
C GLY A 100 -4.23 4.42 -8.65
N TRP A 101 -4.27 3.34 -9.41
CA TRP A 101 -4.96 2.12 -9.04
C TRP A 101 -3.99 1.05 -8.56
N LEU A 102 -4.46 0.17 -7.67
CA LEU A 102 -3.84 -1.11 -7.37
C LEU A 102 -4.84 -2.21 -7.70
N VAL A 103 -4.64 -2.87 -8.83
CA VAL A 103 -5.56 -3.90 -9.35
C VAL A 103 -4.79 -5.16 -9.63
N ASN A 104 -5.22 -6.27 -9.02
CA ASN A 104 -4.62 -7.59 -9.20
C ASN A 104 -3.10 -7.60 -9.01
N GLY A 105 -2.61 -6.86 -8.01
CA GLY A 105 -1.18 -6.73 -7.74
C GLY A 105 -0.42 -5.89 -8.75
N VAL A 106 -1.06 -4.95 -9.45
CA VAL A 106 -0.39 -3.99 -10.33
C VAL A 106 -0.75 -2.57 -9.93
N LEU A 107 0.25 -1.76 -9.60
CA LEU A 107 0.12 -0.32 -9.48
C LEU A 107 0.13 0.30 -10.88
N THR A 108 -0.88 1.10 -11.20
CA THR A 108 -0.97 1.78 -12.50
C THR A 108 -0.09 3.02 -12.55
N ASP A 109 0.07 3.56 -13.76
CA ASP A 109 0.52 4.94 -13.92
C ASP A 109 -0.40 5.91 -13.15
N ASP A 110 0.17 7.08 -12.84
CA ASP A 110 -0.54 8.15 -12.16
C ASP A 110 -1.61 8.76 -13.06
N LEU A 111 -2.83 8.85 -12.51
CA LEU A 111 -4.02 9.34 -13.18
C LEU A 111 -3.98 10.85 -13.42
N GLU A 112 -3.11 11.58 -12.72
CA GLU A 112 -2.87 13.02 -12.96
C GLU A 112 -1.72 13.24 -13.96
N GLY A 113 -1.14 12.18 -14.53
CA GLY A 113 -0.11 12.25 -15.57
C GLY A 113 1.31 12.49 -15.06
N ARG A 114 1.55 12.36 -13.74
CA ARG A 114 2.90 12.47 -13.16
C ARG A 114 3.76 11.26 -13.56
N THR A 115 5.05 11.49 -13.75
CA THR A 115 6.03 10.45 -14.09
C THR A 115 7.02 10.23 -12.95
N TYR A 116 7.31 8.97 -12.65
CA TYR A 116 8.29 8.59 -11.63
C TYR A 116 9.36 7.69 -12.25
N LEU A 117 10.61 7.91 -11.83
CA LEU A 117 11.80 7.20 -12.29
C LEU A 117 12.05 5.95 -11.44
#